data_AF-A0A957GS11-F1
#
_entry.id   AF-A0A957GS11-F1
#
_cell.length_a   1.000
_cell.length_b   1.000
_cell.length_c   1.000
_cell.angle_alpha   90.00
_cell.angle_beta   90.00
_cell.angle_gamma   90.00
#
_symmetry.space_group_name_H-M   'P 1'
#
loop_
_entity.id
_entity.type
_entity.pdbx_description
1 polymer ?
#
loop_
_entity_poly.entity_id
_entity_poly.type
_entity_poly.pdbx_seq_one_letter_code
_entity_poly.pdbx_strand_id
1 'polypeptide(L)'
;TALIYDQPCATELRRQRKRGNAPDPELRVFINEAVCEGCGDCGFKSNCLSVFPVETEFGRKTQIHQSSCNKDYTCVEGDCPAFVTVLPAAKKKEIRDWRLEGSQSPISNLQSLPEPVRKVPENANLYLMGIGGTGVVTINQILATAVLLNGKHINSLDQTGLSQKGGPVVSNLKIMTEPLPVSNKIAKGEADAYIVFDVLSGTTADNLAKANKQRTVAVVS
;
A
#
# COMPACT_ATOMS: atom_id res chain seq x y z
N THR A 1 16.76 36.34 -2.09
CA THR A 1 15.34 35.98 -1.93
C THR A 1 15.16 34.54 -2.31
N ALA A 2 14.57 33.70 -1.45
CA ALA A 2 14.25 32.30 -1.75
C ALA A 2 12.73 32.11 -1.71
N LEU A 3 12.19 31.31 -2.63
CA LEU A 3 10.79 30.90 -2.62
C LEU A 3 10.69 29.54 -1.95
N ILE A 4 9.99 29.47 -0.81
CA ILE A 4 9.73 28.23 -0.09
C ILE A 4 8.27 27.86 -0.32
N TYR A 5 8.04 26.71 -0.95
CA TYR A 5 6.70 26.14 -1.11
C TYR A 5 6.38 25.28 0.11
N ASP A 6 5.62 25.85 1.06
CA ASP A 6 5.11 25.15 2.24
C ASP A 6 3.68 24.62 1.97
N GLN A 7 3.58 23.65 1.07
CA GLN A 7 2.32 22.93 0.83
C GLN A 7 2.49 21.46 1.19
N PRO A 8 1.62 20.90 2.05
CA PRO A 8 1.66 19.48 2.35
C PRO A 8 1.32 18.68 1.09
N CYS A 9 2.11 17.65 0.79
CA CYS A 9 1.75 16.73 -0.29
C CYS A 9 0.44 16.01 0.05
N ALA A 10 -0.27 15.53 -0.99
CA ALA A 10 -1.61 15.00 -0.80
C ALA A 10 -1.68 13.78 0.13
N THR A 11 -0.62 12.97 0.17
CA THR A 11 -0.49 11.84 1.10
C THR A 11 -0.38 12.31 2.55
N GLU A 12 0.41 13.36 2.80
CA GLU A 12 0.57 13.94 4.13
C GLU A 12 -0.73 14.59 4.60
N LEU A 13 -1.42 15.34 3.72
CA LEU A 13 -2.71 15.95 4.04
C LEU A 13 -3.77 14.89 4.40
N ARG A 14 -3.82 13.76 3.67
CA ARG A 14 -4.68 12.62 4.04
C ARG A 14 -4.33 12.03 5.39
N ARG A 15 -3.03 11.88 5.69
CA ARG A 15 -2.54 11.38 6.98
C ARG A 15 -2.97 12.30 8.12
N GLN A 16 -2.79 13.60 7.95
CA GLN A 16 -3.22 14.60 8.93
C GLN A 16 -4.73 14.59 9.14
N ARG A 17 -5.54 14.49 8.06
CA ARG A 17 -7.00 14.34 8.16
C ARG A 17 -7.41 13.09 8.95
N LYS A 18 -6.78 11.94 8.68
CA LYS A 18 -7.03 10.70 9.45
C LYS A 18 -6.67 10.84 10.94
N ARG A 19 -5.64 11.63 11.25
CA ARG A 19 -5.21 11.93 12.63
C ARG A 19 -6.01 13.05 13.29
N GLY A 20 -6.89 13.74 12.57
CA GLY A 20 -7.63 14.90 13.06
C GLY A 20 -6.81 16.20 13.11
N ASN A 21 -5.61 16.23 12.51
CA ASN A 21 -4.70 17.37 12.50
C ASN A 21 -4.90 18.30 11.28
N ALA A 22 -5.85 17.99 10.39
CA ALA A 22 -6.20 18.81 9.25
C ALA A 22 -7.71 18.72 8.98
N PRO A 23 -8.33 19.80 8.44
CA PRO A 23 -9.75 19.80 8.11
C PRO A 23 -10.04 18.73 7.06
N ASP A 24 -11.05 17.91 7.33
CA ASP A 24 -11.52 16.88 6.41
C ASP A 24 -12.84 17.31 5.78
N PRO A 25 -12.87 17.59 4.46
CA PRO A 25 -14.11 17.92 3.78
C PRO A 25 -15.13 16.78 3.90
N GLU A 26 -16.38 17.12 4.22
CA GLU A 26 -17.46 16.14 4.37
C GLU A 26 -17.95 15.63 3.01
N LEU A 27 -18.02 16.53 2.02
CA LEU A 27 -18.46 16.24 0.66
C LEU A 27 -17.69 15.04 0.06
N ARG A 28 -18.43 14.18 -0.64
CA ARG A 28 -17.90 13.04 -1.41
C ARG A 28 -18.39 13.15 -2.83
N VAL A 29 -17.50 12.88 -3.78
CA VAL A 29 -17.84 12.81 -5.21
C VAL A 29 -17.85 11.36 -5.61
N PHE A 30 -18.91 10.98 -6.32
CA PHE A 30 -19.13 9.68 -6.92
C PHE A 30 -19.36 9.86 -8.42
N ILE A 31 -19.19 8.77 -9.17
CA ILE A 31 -19.56 8.69 -10.58
C ILE A 31 -20.65 7.63 -10.67
N ASN A 32 -21.81 7.99 -11.20
CA ASN A 32 -22.89 7.04 -11.44
C ASN A 32 -22.53 6.15 -12.63
N GLU A 33 -22.23 4.89 -12.35
CA GLU A 33 -21.79 3.89 -13.35
C GLU A 33 -22.84 3.62 -14.43
N ALA A 34 -24.14 3.81 -14.14
CA ALA A 34 -25.22 3.66 -15.11
C ALA A 34 -25.28 4.82 -16.13
N VAL A 35 -24.72 6.00 -15.78
CA VAL A 35 -24.69 7.19 -16.66
C VAL A 35 -23.30 7.36 -17.31
N CYS A 36 -22.25 6.86 -16.66
CA CYS A 36 -20.88 7.02 -17.14
C CYS A 36 -20.68 6.34 -18.50
N GLU A 37 -19.97 7.01 -19.41
CA GLU A 37 -19.58 6.45 -20.71
C GLU A 37 -18.13 5.96 -20.77
N GLY A 38 -17.37 6.13 -19.67
CA GLY A 38 -15.96 5.71 -19.62
C GLY A 38 -15.00 6.57 -20.46
N CYS A 39 -15.39 7.81 -20.81
CA CYS A 39 -14.60 8.72 -21.67
C CYS A 39 -13.24 9.13 -21.08
N GLY A 40 -13.10 9.10 -19.75
CA GLY A 40 -11.84 9.38 -19.06
C GLY A 40 -11.51 10.86 -18.82
N ASP A 41 -12.36 11.81 -19.23
CA ASP A 41 -12.07 13.25 -19.09
C ASP A 41 -11.82 13.66 -17.62
N CYS A 42 -12.60 13.12 -16.68
CA CYS A 42 -12.36 13.31 -15.24
C CYS A 42 -10.95 12.89 -14.78
N GLY A 43 -10.40 11.82 -15.37
CA GLY A 43 -9.03 11.36 -15.13
C GLY A 43 -8.01 12.27 -15.78
N PHE A 44 -8.28 12.76 -17.00
CA PHE A 44 -7.43 13.70 -17.72
C PHE A 44 -7.29 15.04 -16.99
N LYS A 45 -8.40 15.63 -16.53
CA LYS A 45 -8.39 16.90 -15.76
C LYS A 45 -7.68 16.79 -14.42
N SER A 46 -7.92 15.68 -13.71
CA SER A 46 -7.43 15.53 -12.34
C SER A 46 -6.05 14.89 -12.22
N ASN A 47 -5.61 14.14 -13.24
CA ASN A 47 -4.47 13.23 -13.16
C ASN A 47 -4.50 12.35 -11.89
N CYS A 48 -5.71 11.98 -11.43
CA CYS A 48 -5.91 11.41 -10.11
C CYS A 48 -5.95 9.88 -10.15
N LEU A 49 -5.00 9.24 -9.46
CA LEU A 49 -4.94 7.77 -9.28
C LEU A 49 -6.16 7.18 -8.56
N SER A 50 -7.02 7.99 -7.96
CA SER A 50 -8.25 7.52 -7.32
C SER A 50 -9.43 7.49 -8.27
N VAL A 51 -9.28 8.02 -9.49
CA VAL A 51 -10.20 7.86 -10.60
C VAL A 51 -9.69 6.70 -11.44
N PHE A 52 -10.40 5.59 -11.47
CA PHE A 52 -9.93 4.36 -12.11
C PHE A 52 -11.05 3.67 -12.86
N PRO A 53 -10.73 2.91 -13.94
CA PRO A 53 -11.74 2.18 -14.68
C PRO A 53 -12.27 0.98 -13.89
N VAL A 54 -13.57 0.69 -14.05
CA VAL A 54 -14.24 -0.48 -13.47
C VAL A 54 -15.08 -1.17 -14.54
N GLU A 55 -15.08 -2.50 -14.55
CA GLU A 55 -15.97 -3.28 -15.42
C GLU A 55 -17.33 -3.43 -14.75
N THR A 56 -18.40 -3.19 -15.52
CA THR A 56 -19.79 -3.27 -15.05
C THR A 56 -20.64 -4.00 -16.09
N GLU A 57 -21.90 -4.29 -15.75
CA GLU A 57 -22.86 -4.84 -16.71
C GLU A 57 -23.14 -3.90 -17.91
N PHE A 58 -22.87 -2.60 -17.76
CA PHE A 58 -23.00 -1.58 -18.81
C PHE A 58 -21.71 -1.35 -19.59
N GLY A 59 -20.72 -2.23 -19.44
CA GLY A 59 -19.37 -2.12 -20.00
C GLY A 59 -18.39 -1.40 -19.09
N ARG A 60 -17.26 -0.96 -19.66
CA ARG A 60 -16.20 -0.24 -18.92
C ARG A 60 -16.66 1.15 -18.49
N LYS A 61 -16.64 1.42 -17.19
CA LYS A 61 -17.01 2.69 -16.54
C LYS A 61 -15.84 3.26 -15.76
N THR A 62 -16.08 4.40 -15.12
CA THR A 62 -15.12 5.05 -14.22
C THR A 62 -15.68 5.14 -12.82
N GLN A 63 -14.85 4.85 -11.82
CA GLN A 63 -15.19 4.94 -10.41
C GLN A 63 -14.17 5.78 -9.64
N ILE A 64 -14.61 6.40 -8.54
CA ILE A 64 -13.73 7.11 -7.60
C ILE A 64 -13.51 6.26 -6.34
N HIS A 65 -12.26 5.86 -6.09
CA HIS A 65 -11.87 5.11 -4.90
C HIS A 65 -11.94 6.00 -3.65
N GLN A 66 -13.03 5.88 -2.89
CA GLN A 66 -13.35 6.79 -1.79
C GLN A 66 -12.29 6.81 -0.69
N SER A 67 -11.76 5.63 -0.33
CA SER A 67 -10.77 5.48 0.75
C SER A 67 -9.43 6.14 0.41
N SER A 68 -9.10 6.24 -0.87
CA SER A 68 -7.91 6.93 -1.35
C SER A 68 -8.23 8.26 -1.99
N CYS A 69 -9.42 8.84 -1.87
CA CYS A 69 -9.71 10.13 -2.50
C CYS A 69 -8.97 11.29 -1.78
N ASN A 70 -8.42 12.23 -2.56
CA ASN A 70 -7.79 13.45 -2.03
C ASN A 70 -8.79 14.50 -1.56
N LYS A 71 -10.02 14.48 -2.08
CA LYS A 71 -11.04 15.51 -1.82
C LYS A 71 -10.55 16.92 -2.23
N ASP A 72 -9.76 16.99 -3.29
CA ASP A 72 -9.37 18.21 -4.01
C ASP A 72 -10.39 18.58 -5.10
N TYR A 73 -11.24 17.63 -5.49
CA TYR A 73 -12.38 17.77 -6.40
C TYR A 73 -12.05 18.17 -7.84
N THR A 74 -10.77 18.25 -8.22
CA THR A 74 -10.33 18.56 -9.59
C THR A 74 -10.96 17.66 -10.66
N CYS A 75 -11.35 16.43 -10.30
CA CYS A 75 -12.08 15.55 -11.22
C CYS A 75 -13.42 16.13 -11.72
N VAL A 76 -14.08 16.97 -10.91
CA VAL A 76 -15.38 17.61 -11.22
C VAL A 76 -15.23 18.70 -12.29
N GLU A 77 -14.01 19.17 -12.56
CA GLU A 77 -13.72 20.07 -13.68
C GLU A 77 -13.80 19.35 -15.03
N GLY A 78 -13.96 18.03 -15.03
CA GLY A 78 -14.25 17.25 -16.23
C GLY A 78 -15.70 17.37 -16.66
N ASP A 79 -15.93 17.32 -17.96
CA ASP A 79 -17.26 17.36 -18.57
C ASP A 79 -17.88 15.96 -18.50
N CYS A 80 -18.48 15.64 -17.35
CA CYS A 80 -19.08 14.34 -17.10
C CYS A 80 -20.45 14.50 -16.43
N PRO A 81 -21.55 14.13 -17.11
CA PRO A 81 -22.90 14.23 -16.53
C PRO A 81 -23.14 13.19 -15.42
N ALA A 82 -22.24 12.22 -15.25
CA ALA A 82 -22.38 11.15 -14.26
C ALA A 82 -21.92 11.54 -12.85
N PHE A 83 -21.44 12.77 -12.62
CA PHE A 83 -21.01 13.18 -11.27
C PHE A 83 -22.18 13.30 -10.30
N VAL A 84 -22.00 12.70 -9.13
CA VAL A 84 -22.93 12.80 -8.00
C VAL A 84 -22.16 13.25 -6.77
N THR A 85 -22.63 14.30 -6.12
CA THR A 85 -22.08 14.78 -4.85
C THR A 85 -22.95 14.33 -3.69
N VAL A 86 -22.32 13.77 -2.66
CA VAL A 86 -23.00 13.28 -1.46
C VAL A 86 -22.42 13.99 -0.25
N LEU A 87 -23.29 14.60 0.53
CA LEU A 87 -22.98 15.05 1.89
C LEU A 87 -23.40 13.91 2.83
N PRO A 88 -22.46 13.09 3.32
CA PRO A 88 -22.82 12.05 4.27
C PRO A 88 -23.38 12.72 5.53
N ALA A 89 -24.56 12.27 5.98
CA ALA A 89 -25.07 12.66 7.29
C ALA A 89 -23.98 12.39 8.34
N ALA A 90 -23.81 13.31 9.30
CA ALA A 90 -22.86 13.17 10.38
C ALA A 90 -23.17 11.89 11.18
N LYS A 91 -22.57 10.77 10.76
CA LYS A 91 -22.61 9.55 11.55
C LYS A 91 -21.82 9.87 12.81
N LYS A 92 -22.43 9.68 13.98
CA LYS A 92 -21.64 9.39 15.19
C LYS A 92 -20.60 8.38 14.75
N LYS A 93 -19.31 8.67 14.98
CA LYS A 93 -18.29 7.63 14.97
C LYS A 93 -18.71 6.65 16.05
N GLU A 94 -19.57 5.71 15.70
CA GLU A 94 -19.51 4.40 16.31
C GLU A 94 -18.13 3.91 15.92
N ILE A 95 -17.19 4.14 16.83
CA ILE A 95 -16.05 3.26 16.94
C ILE A 95 -16.72 1.90 17.10
N ARG A 96 -16.85 1.15 16.00
CA ARG A 96 -17.08 -0.28 16.12
C ARG A 96 -15.86 -0.74 16.90
N ASP A 97 -16.06 -0.94 18.19
CA ASP A 97 -15.10 -1.68 18.97
C ASP A 97 -14.99 -3.00 18.24
N TRP A 98 -13.87 -3.21 17.56
CA TRP A 98 -13.60 -4.46 16.87
C TRP A 98 -13.51 -5.60 17.88
N ARG A 99 -13.44 -5.27 19.18
CA ARG A 99 -13.95 -6.10 20.27
C ARG A 99 -15.47 -6.13 20.23
N LEU A 100 -16.02 -6.80 19.22
CA LEU A 100 -17.37 -7.34 19.34
C LEU A 100 -17.36 -8.27 20.57
N GLU A 101 -18.01 -7.87 21.65
CA GLU A 101 -18.39 -8.80 22.73
C GLU A 101 -19.17 -9.94 22.08
N GLY A 102 -18.52 -11.11 21.94
CA GLY A 102 -19.10 -12.29 21.29
C GLY A 102 -18.70 -12.55 19.83
N SER A 103 -17.93 -11.68 19.16
CA SER A 103 -17.18 -12.13 17.99
C SER A 103 -16.07 -13.00 18.50
N GLN A 104 -16.24 -14.31 18.40
CA GLN A 104 -15.06 -15.18 18.31
C GLN A 104 -14.19 -14.59 17.21
N SER A 105 -13.05 -14.03 17.59
CA SER A 105 -12.03 -13.67 16.63
C SER A 105 -11.86 -14.87 15.69
N PRO A 106 -11.64 -14.70 14.38
CA PRO A 106 -11.27 -15.83 13.50
C PRO A 106 -10.05 -16.61 14.01
N ILE A 107 -9.37 -16.03 14.99
CA ILE A 107 -8.16 -16.42 15.69
C ILE A 107 -8.48 -17.25 16.97
N SER A 108 -9.75 -17.53 17.30
CA SER A 108 -10.16 -18.30 18.50
C SER A 108 -9.51 -19.69 18.57
N ASN A 109 -9.07 -20.24 17.43
CA ASN A 109 -8.39 -21.52 17.30
C ASN A 109 -6.91 -21.42 16.90
N LEU A 110 -6.18 -20.36 17.28
CA LEU A 110 -4.71 -20.32 17.08
C LEU A 110 -4.00 -21.57 17.62
N GLN A 111 -4.49 -22.11 18.74
CA GLN A 111 -3.89 -23.25 19.42
C GLN A 111 -4.00 -24.56 18.62
N SER A 112 -4.87 -24.64 17.60
CA SER A 112 -5.03 -25.84 16.77
C SER A 112 -4.43 -25.70 15.35
N LEU A 113 -3.77 -24.59 15.04
CA LEU A 113 -3.09 -24.46 13.76
C LEU A 113 -1.77 -25.23 13.79
N PRO A 114 -1.45 -25.99 12.73
CA PRO A 114 -0.15 -26.65 12.65
C PRO A 114 0.96 -25.60 12.60
N GLU A 115 2.10 -25.93 13.23
CA GLU A 115 3.30 -25.09 13.11
C GLU A 115 3.70 -24.93 11.64
N PRO A 116 3.98 -23.70 11.18
CA PRO A 116 4.31 -23.45 9.79
C PRO A 116 5.64 -24.12 9.43
N VAL A 117 5.64 -24.85 8.30
CA VAL A 117 6.86 -25.45 7.77
C VAL A 117 7.80 -24.34 7.32
N ARG A 118 9.01 -24.34 7.89
CA ARG A 118 10.07 -23.41 7.51
C ARG A 118 10.55 -23.71 6.09
N LYS A 119 10.37 -22.76 5.17
CA LYS A 119 10.81 -22.88 3.76
C LYS A 119 12.08 -22.11 3.41
N VAL A 120 12.58 -21.27 4.33
CA VAL A 120 13.78 -20.44 4.13
C VAL A 120 14.81 -20.71 5.23
N PRO A 121 16.11 -20.49 4.97
CA PRO A 121 17.17 -20.71 5.95
C PRO A 121 17.01 -19.86 7.22
N GLU A 122 17.89 -20.08 8.20
CA GLU A 122 17.85 -19.33 9.44
C GLU A 122 18.34 -17.89 9.31
N ASN A 123 19.46 -17.74 8.62
CA ASN A 123 19.88 -16.45 8.09
C ASN A 123 19.19 -16.27 6.74
N ALA A 124 18.31 -15.26 6.65
CA ALA A 124 17.43 -15.12 5.50
C ALA A 124 17.42 -13.70 4.96
N ASN A 125 17.39 -13.58 3.63
CA ASN A 125 17.25 -12.33 2.90
C ASN A 125 15.80 -12.18 2.44
N LEU A 126 15.07 -11.26 3.04
CA LEU A 126 13.71 -10.89 2.67
C LEU A 126 13.76 -9.66 1.76
N TYR A 127 13.24 -9.81 0.55
CA TYR A 127 13.17 -8.73 -0.44
C TYR A 127 11.69 -8.40 -0.70
N LEU A 128 11.27 -7.21 -0.29
CA LEU A 128 9.90 -6.75 -0.39
C LEU A 128 9.81 -5.64 -1.42
N MET A 129 8.77 -5.62 -2.25
CA MET A 129 8.59 -4.56 -3.23
C MET A 129 7.13 -4.25 -3.51
N GLY A 130 6.89 -3.02 -3.92
CA GLY A 130 5.57 -2.54 -4.31
C GLY A 130 5.61 -1.09 -4.74
N ILE A 131 4.44 -0.45 -4.74
CA ILE A 131 4.32 0.98 -4.98
C ILE A 131 4.03 1.74 -3.69
N GLY A 132 4.36 3.03 -3.66
CA GLY A 132 4.11 3.89 -2.50
C GLY A 132 2.65 3.83 -2.04
N GLY A 133 2.43 3.38 -0.80
CA GLY A 133 1.11 3.22 -0.19
C GLY A 133 0.64 1.77 0.00
N THR A 134 1.33 0.77 -0.57
CA THR A 134 0.95 -0.65 -0.40
C THR A 134 1.43 -1.28 0.92
N GLY A 135 2.18 -0.55 1.74
CA GLY A 135 2.61 -0.99 3.06
C GLY A 135 3.96 -1.73 3.11
N VAL A 136 4.73 -1.76 2.02
CA VAL A 136 6.06 -2.42 1.94
C VAL A 136 6.96 -2.07 3.12
N VAL A 137 7.18 -0.77 3.37
CA VAL A 137 8.02 -0.29 4.49
C VAL A 137 7.40 -0.67 5.83
N THR A 138 6.08 -0.56 5.98
CA THR A 138 5.40 -0.90 7.23
C THR A 138 5.58 -2.38 7.58
N ILE A 139 5.36 -3.28 6.62
CA ILE A 139 5.56 -4.71 6.81
C ILE A 139 7.04 -5.01 7.10
N ASN A 140 7.96 -4.38 6.37
CA ASN A 140 9.39 -4.54 6.63
C ASN A 140 9.77 -4.20 8.08
N GLN A 141 9.25 -3.09 8.62
CA GLN A 141 9.49 -2.66 10.00
C GLN A 141 8.83 -3.56 11.05
N ILE A 142 7.62 -4.06 10.77
CA ILE A 142 6.94 -5.04 11.64
C ILE A 142 7.77 -6.33 11.72
N LEU A 143 8.23 -6.86 10.58
CA LEU A 143 9.05 -8.06 10.52
C LEU A 143 10.41 -7.84 11.21
N ALA A 144 11.08 -6.72 10.92
CA ALA A 144 12.32 -6.33 11.56
C ALA A 144 12.20 -6.32 13.09
N THR A 145 11.13 -5.70 13.60
CA THR A 145 10.87 -5.63 15.04
C THR A 145 10.58 -7.01 15.63
N ALA A 146 9.78 -7.84 14.95
CA ALA A 146 9.51 -9.21 15.40
C ALA A 146 10.79 -10.06 15.46
N VAL A 147 11.69 -9.91 14.49
CA VAL A 147 12.99 -10.61 14.45
C VAL A 147 13.89 -10.15 15.60
N LEU A 148 13.96 -8.85 15.87
CA LEU A 148 14.70 -8.30 17.01
C LEU A 148 14.16 -8.82 18.35
N LEU A 149 12.83 -8.86 18.52
CA LEU A 149 12.18 -9.42 19.71
C LEU A 149 12.44 -10.92 19.88
N ASN A 150 12.73 -11.64 18.80
CA ASN A 150 13.15 -13.04 18.82
C ASN A 150 14.65 -13.22 19.15
N GLY A 151 15.37 -12.16 19.49
CA GLY A 151 16.79 -12.21 19.87
C GLY A 151 17.75 -12.35 18.68
N LYS A 152 17.29 -12.06 17.47
CA LYS A 152 18.09 -12.12 16.23
C LYS A 152 18.58 -10.74 15.82
N HIS A 153 19.54 -10.71 14.91
CA HIS A 153 20.13 -9.50 14.36
C HIS A 153 19.55 -9.19 12.98
N ILE A 154 19.47 -7.91 12.63
CA ILE A 154 18.96 -7.48 11.33
C ILE A 154 19.82 -6.39 10.69
N ASN A 155 19.87 -6.40 9.36
CA ASN A 155 20.23 -5.23 8.55
C ASN A 155 19.05 -4.90 7.64
N SER A 156 18.54 -3.67 7.73
CA SER A 156 17.38 -3.21 6.96
C SER A 156 17.73 -2.02 6.08
N LEU A 157 17.13 -1.94 4.90
CA LEU A 157 17.25 -0.82 3.97
C LEU A 157 15.94 -0.65 3.20
N ASP A 158 15.27 0.49 3.43
CA ASP A 158 14.10 0.93 2.69
C ASP A 158 14.51 1.92 1.59
N GLN A 159 14.11 1.64 0.35
CA GLN A 159 14.35 2.49 -0.82
C GLN A 159 12.99 2.93 -1.38
N THR A 160 12.72 4.24 -1.34
CA THR A 160 11.50 4.83 -1.89
C THR A 160 11.83 5.70 -3.09
N GLY A 161 11.10 5.52 -4.19
CA GLY A 161 11.22 6.37 -5.38
C GLY A 161 10.73 7.80 -5.12
N LEU A 162 11.24 8.75 -5.91
CA LEU A 162 10.92 10.19 -5.79
C LEU A 162 9.50 10.58 -6.29
N SER A 163 8.67 9.61 -6.71
CA SER A 163 7.34 9.91 -7.25
C SER A 163 6.40 10.49 -6.18
N GLN A 164 5.62 11.50 -6.56
CA GLN A 164 4.62 12.12 -5.68
C GLN A 164 3.52 11.15 -5.22
N LYS A 165 3.17 10.14 -6.04
CA LYS A 165 2.30 8.99 -5.68
C LYS A 165 2.69 7.76 -6.50
N GLY A 166 2.57 6.57 -5.90
CA GLY A 166 2.77 5.30 -6.60
C GLY A 166 4.20 5.05 -7.09
N GLY A 167 5.20 5.74 -6.52
CA GLY A 167 6.61 5.47 -6.84
C GLY A 167 7.02 4.07 -6.42
N PRO A 168 8.04 3.47 -7.07
CA PRO A 168 8.53 2.16 -6.70
C PRO A 168 9.10 2.20 -5.28
N VAL A 169 8.77 1.20 -4.48
CA VAL A 169 9.26 1.02 -3.12
C VAL A 169 9.83 -0.37 -3.00
N VAL A 170 11.04 -0.46 -2.48
CA VAL A 170 11.76 -1.71 -2.25
C VAL A 170 12.32 -1.69 -0.84
N SER A 171 12.12 -2.77 -0.10
CA SER A 171 12.72 -2.99 1.21
C SER A 171 13.58 -4.24 1.21
N ASN A 172 14.77 -4.12 1.79
CA ASN A 172 15.71 -5.22 2.00
C ASN A 172 15.76 -5.49 3.50
N LEU A 173 15.59 -6.74 3.90
CA LEU A 173 15.75 -7.16 5.29
C LEU A 173 16.59 -8.42 5.33
N LYS A 174 17.77 -8.31 5.95
CA LYS A 174 18.63 -9.45 6.25
C LYS A 174 18.41 -9.84 7.69
N ILE A 175 18.07 -11.10 7.91
CA ILE A 175 17.93 -11.73 9.23
C ILE A 175 19.18 -12.55 9.48
N MET A 176 19.77 -12.39 10.67
CA MET A 176 21.00 -13.08 11.07
C MET A 176 20.88 -13.59 12.50
N THR A 177 21.41 -14.78 12.78
CA THR A 177 21.52 -15.35 14.12
C THR A 177 22.60 -14.67 14.96
N GLU A 178 23.57 -14.04 14.31
CA GLU A 178 24.68 -13.33 14.93
C GLU A 178 24.97 -12.03 14.15
N PRO A 179 25.62 -11.02 14.75
CA PRO A 179 25.90 -9.77 14.05
C PRO A 179 27.03 -9.98 13.03
N LEU A 180 26.71 -9.88 11.74
CA LEU A 180 27.69 -10.00 10.65
C LEU A 180 27.91 -8.64 9.96
N PRO A 181 29.15 -8.30 9.56
CA PRO A 181 29.47 -7.06 8.84
C PRO A 181 29.11 -7.17 7.36
N VAL A 182 27.83 -7.32 7.05
CA VAL A 182 27.31 -7.50 5.68
C VAL A 182 26.54 -6.26 5.21
N SER A 183 26.56 -5.99 3.90
CA SER A 183 25.77 -4.91 3.32
C SER A 183 24.27 -5.12 3.57
N ASN A 184 23.52 -4.03 3.79
CA ASN A 184 22.07 -4.09 3.98
C ASN A 184 21.33 -4.43 2.68
N LYS A 185 21.97 -4.29 1.51
CA LYS A 185 21.35 -4.55 0.21
C LYS A 185 21.44 -6.03 -0.14
N ILE A 186 20.33 -6.59 -0.63
CA ILE A 186 20.31 -7.98 -1.13
C ILE A 186 20.94 -8.01 -2.53
N ALA A 187 21.91 -8.92 -2.74
CA ALA A 187 22.57 -9.05 -4.04
C ALA A 187 21.69 -9.83 -5.05
N LYS A 188 22.17 -9.92 -6.28
CA LYS A 188 21.45 -10.68 -7.33
C LYS A 188 21.38 -12.16 -6.96
N GLY A 189 20.21 -12.78 -7.11
CA GLY A 189 19.97 -14.19 -6.78
C GLY A 189 20.04 -14.55 -5.30
N GLU A 190 20.09 -13.57 -4.39
CA GLU A 190 20.26 -13.83 -2.95
C GLU A 190 18.98 -13.77 -2.13
N ALA A 191 17.84 -13.39 -2.72
CA ALA A 191 16.58 -13.34 -1.98
C ALA A 191 16.14 -14.76 -1.57
N ASP A 192 15.88 -14.98 -0.29
CA ASP A 192 15.28 -16.21 0.23
C ASP A 192 13.75 -16.11 0.18
N ALA A 193 13.21 -14.93 0.51
CA ALA A 193 11.80 -14.62 0.40
C ALA A 193 11.60 -13.38 -0.47
N TYR A 194 10.70 -13.49 -1.44
CA TYR A 194 10.38 -12.44 -2.42
C TYR A 194 8.92 -12.04 -2.27
N ILE A 195 8.67 -10.92 -1.59
CA ILE A 195 7.33 -10.50 -1.15
C ILE A 195 6.87 -9.33 -2.02
N VAL A 196 5.90 -9.58 -2.88
CA VAL A 196 5.47 -8.65 -3.92
C VAL A 196 4.09 -8.11 -3.59
N PHE A 197 4.01 -6.80 -3.38
CA PHE A 197 2.78 -6.05 -3.12
C PHE A 197 2.25 -5.32 -4.37
N ASP A 198 2.99 -5.41 -5.48
CA ASP A 198 2.59 -4.93 -6.81
C ASP A 198 3.32 -5.77 -7.86
N VAL A 199 2.56 -6.53 -8.67
CA VAL A 199 3.08 -7.47 -9.67
C VAL A 199 3.96 -6.77 -10.71
N LEU A 200 3.61 -5.56 -11.12
CA LEU A 200 4.39 -4.80 -12.10
C LEU A 200 5.79 -4.48 -11.56
N SER A 201 5.87 -4.01 -10.31
CA SER A 201 7.14 -3.80 -9.61
C SER A 201 7.95 -5.09 -9.48
N GLY A 202 7.31 -6.20 -9.09
CA GLY A 202 7.97 -7.49 -8.94
C GLY A 202 8.50 -8.09 -10.25
N THR A 203 7.90 -7.77 -11.39
CA THR A 203 8.32 -8.30 -12.70
C THR A 203 9.39 -7.45 -13.39
N THR A 204 9.77 -6.30 -12.82
CA THR A 204 10.88 -5.49 -13.37
C THR A 204 12.20 -6.26 -13.32
N ALA A 205 13.05 -6.07 -14.34
CA ALA A 205 14.30 -6.83 -14.48
C ALA A 205 15.23 -6.71 -13.25
N ASP A 206 15.33 -5.51 -12.66
CA ASP A 206 16.18 -5.27 -11.50
C ASP A 206 15.70 -6.00 -10.25
N ASN A 207 14.39 -6.03 -10.02
CA ASN A 207 13.81 -6.73 -8.87
C ASN A 207 13.84 -8.23 -9.10
N LEU A 208 13.48 -8.71 -10.30
CA LEU A 208 13.48 -10.12 -10.63
C LEU A 208 14.89 -10.73 -10.54
N ALA A 209 15.94 -9.95 -10.84
CA ALA A 209 17.33 -10.36 -10.71
C ALA A 209 17.75 -10.67 -9.26
N LYS A 210 16.95 -10.32 -8.25
CA LYS A 210 17.19 -10.69 -6.84
C LYS A 210 16.72 -12.09 -6.50
N ALA A 211 15.76 -12.61 -7.25
CA ALA A 211 15.25 -13.97 -7.08
C ALA A 211 16.16 -15.01 -7.76
N ASN A 212 16.13 -16.23 -7.23
CA ASN A 212 16.80 -17.40 -7.74
C ASN A 212 15.82 -18.58 -7.75
N LYS A 213 15.75 -19.31 -8.86
CA LYS A 213 14.74 -20.37 -9.09
C LYS A 213 14.81 -21.52 -8.08
N GLN A 214 15.98 -21.79 -7.51
CA GLN A 214 16.22 -22.91 -6.61
C GLN A 214 16.11 -22.52 -5.12
N ARG A 215 16.21 -21.23 -4.82
CA ARG A 215 16.33 -20.71 -3.45
C ARG A 215 15.12 -19.90 -3.00
N THR A 216 14.58 -19.08 -3.89
CA THR A 216 13.63 -18.03 -3.51
C THR A 216 12.21 -18.58 -3.43
N VAL A 217 11.55 -18.32 -2.29
CA VAL A 217 10.11 -18.47 -2.15
C VAL A 217 9.43 -17.13 -2.45
N ALA A 218 8.58 -17.09 -3.47
CA ALA A 218 7.83 -15.88 -3.82
C ALA A 218 6.41 -15.91 -3.24
N VAL A 219 6.00 -14.79 -2.64
CA VAL A 219 4.62 -14.51 -2.23
C VAL A 219 4.19 -13.25 -2.97
N VAL A 220 3.19 -13.38 -3.84
CA VAL A 220 2.78 -12.32 -4.76
C VAL A 220 1.31 -12.02 -4.53
N SER A 221 1.00 -10.74 -4.30
CA SER A 221 -0.35 -10.18 -4.19
C SER A 221 -0.69 -9.30 -5.37
#